data_AF-A0A2W4Q4F5-F1
#
_entry.id   AF-A0A2W4Q4F5-F1
#
_cell.length_a   1.000
_cell.length_b   1.000
_cell.length_c   1.000
_cell.angle_alpha   90.00
_cell.angle_beta   90.00
_cell.angle_gamma   90.00
#
_symmetry.space_group_name_H-M   'P 1'
#
loop_
_entity.id
_entity.type
_entity.pdbx_description
1 polymer ?
#
loop_
_entity_poly.entity_id
_entity_poly.type
_entity_poly.pdbx_seq_one_letter_code
_entity_poly.pdbx_strand_id
1 'polypeptide(L)'
;MVVIGKDRDIILDVSPPPLAGLSIDGKLTFSDDVDLVLSTEWIMLHGELTIGTPDRPHTRKATITFTDHVQGEDVMAGMGDRGIMISGGTLNLHGNRTHTWTKLAKTANRGATQIEV
;
A
#
# COMPACT_ATOMS: atom_id res chain seq x y z
N MET A 1 11.46 4.20 -11.06
CA MET A 1 10.59 4.96 -10.14
C MET A 1 9.46 5.61 -10.93
N VAL A 2 8.26 5.64 -10.36
CA VAL A 2 7.08 6.33 -10.92
C VAL A 2 6.67 7.47 -9.99
N VAL A 3 6.21 8.59 -10.55
CA VAL A 3 5.74 9.76 -9.80
C VAL A 3 4.35 10.14 -10.27
N ILE A 4 3.41 10.25 -9.33
CA ILE A 4 2.07 10.81 -9.52
C ILE A 4 2.10 12.24 -9.00
N GLY A 5 2.21 13.22 -9.88
CA GLY A 5 2.30 14.63 -9.50
C GLY A 5 1.01 15.18 -8.88
N LYS A 6 1.11 16.31 -8.15
CA LYS A 6 0.01 16.93 -7.37
C LYS A 6 -1.28 17.16 -8.16
N ASP A 7 -1.17 17.49 -9.44
CA ASP A 7 -2.32 17.77 -10.32
C ASP A 7 -2.83 16.52 -11.06
N ARG A 8 -2.51 15.32 -10.56
CA ARG A 8 -2.92 14.05 -11.17
C ARG A 8 -3.85 13.28 -10.25
N ASP A 9 -4.92 12.78 -10.83
CA ASP A 9 -5.81 11.79 -10.24
C ASP A 9 -5.77 10.53 -11.13
N ILE A 10 -5.22 9.44 -10.61
CA ILE A 10 -4.92 8.22 -11.34
C ILE A 10 -5.75 7.08 -10.77
N ILE A 11 -6.39 6.32 -11.65
CA ILE A 11 -7.02 5.05 -11.32
C ILE A 11 -6.08 3.93 -11.75
N LEU A 12 -5.75 3.03 -10.83
CA LEU A 12 -5.06 1.78 -11.12
C LEU A 12 -6.12 0.73 -11.45
N ASP A 13 -6.25 0.38 -12.73
CA ASP A 13 -7.20 -0.62 -13.25
C ASP A 13 -6.50 -1.84 -13.86
N VAL A 14 -5.17 -1.79 -13.98
CA VAL A 14 -4.32 -2.89 -14.45
C VAL A 14 -3.11 -3.01 -13.53
N SER A 15 -2.74 -4.25 -13.20
CA SER A 15 -1.52 -4.55 -12.43
C SER A 15 -0.28 -4.15 -13.25
N PRO A 16 0.54 -3.17 -12.80
CA PRO A 16 1.73 -2.76 -13.52
C PRO A 16 2.86 -3.79 -13.32
N PRO A 17 3.90 -3.78 -14.17
CA PRO A 17 5.14 -4.46 -13.85
C PRO A 17 5.74 -3.89 -12.54
N PRO A 18 6.65 -4.63 -11.86
CA PRO A 18 7.27 -4.17 -10.63
C PRO A 18 7.93 -2.79 -10.77
N LEU A 19 7.68 -1.92 -9.80
CA LEU A 19 8.19 -0.55 -9.78
C LEU A 19 9.40 -0.44 -8.85
N ALA A 20 10.43 0.30 -9.27
CA ALA A 20 11.57 0.64 -8.41
C ALA A 20 11.25 1.76 -7.39
N GLY A 21 10.00 1.88 -6.92
CA GLY A 21 9.53 2.97 -6.07
C GLY A 21 8.42 3.80 -6.70
N LEU A 22 7.52 4.29 -5.84
CA LEU A 22 6.34 5.06 -6.22
C LEU A 22 6.20 6.28 -5.30
N SER A 23 6.30 7.49 -5.89
CA SER A 23 5.99 8.75 -5.19
C SER A 23 4.59 9.22 -5.57
N ILE A 24 3.75 9.47 -4.59
CA ILE A 24 2.36 9.90 -4.77
C ILE A 24 2.22 11.29 -4.14
N ASP A 25 2.29 12.33 -4.97
CA ASP A 25 2.02 13.72 -4.60
C ASP A 25 0.58 14.14 -4.94
N GLY A 26 -0.02 13.51 -5.95
CA GLY A 26 -1.42 13.65 -6.32
C GLY A 26 -2.29 12.55 -5.69
N LYS A 27 -3.15 11.93 -6.49
CA LYS A 27 -4.06 10.87 -6.04
C LYS A 27 -3.89 9.59 -6.83
N LEU A 28 -3.87 8.46 -6.11
CA LEU A 28 -3.93 7.11 -6.67
C LEU A 28 -5.11 6.36 -6.05
N THR A 29 -6.01 5.85 -6.89
CA THR A 29 -7.15 5.03 -6.48
C THR A 29 -7.07 3.65 -7.12
N PHE A 30 -7.19 2.58 -6.33
CA PHE A 30 -7.33 1.24 -6.87
C PHE A 30 -8.76 1.03 -7.39
N SER A 31 -8.90 0.59 -8.65
CA SER A 31 -10.20 0.17 -9.18
C SER A 31 -10.73 -1.05 -8.42
N ASP A 32 -12.03 -1.04 -8.12
CA ASP A 32 -12.75 -2.16 -7.49
C ASP A 32 -13.41 -3.09 -8.51
N ASP A 33 -12.96 -3.08 -9.76
CA ASP A 33 -13.54 -3.91 -10.83
C ASP A 33 -12.82 -5.27 -10.98
N VAL A 34 -11.53 -5.32 -10.65
CA VAL A 34 -10.66 -6.49 -10.80
C VAL A 34 -9.70 -6.64 -9.63
N ASP A 35 -9.15 -7.84 -9.46
CA ASP A 35 -8.06 -8.04 -8.50
C ASP A 35 -6.77 -7.41 -9.05
N LEU A 36 -6.08 -6.64 -8.20
CA LEU A 36 -4.91 -5.84 -8.58
C LEU A 36 -3.72 -6.16 -7.70
N VAL A 37 -2.55 -6.19 -8.34
CA VAL A 37 -1.26 -6.37 -7.69
C VAL A 37 -0.37 -5.19 -8.04
N LEU A 38 0.14 -4.51 -7.02
CA LEU A 38 1.18 -3.50 -7.13
C LEU A 38 2.44 -4.02 -6.44
N SER A 39 3.49 -4.33 -7.22
CA SER A 39 4.80 -4.65 -6.67
C SER A 39 5.70 -3.42 -6.76
N THR A 40 6.29 -3.00 -5.64
CA THR A 40 7.18 -1.83 -5.59
C THR A 40 8.22 -1.97 -4.49
N GLU A 41 9.37 -1.32 -4.61
CA GLU A 41 10.35 -1.26 -3.51
C GLU A 41 9.76 -0.54 -2.28
N TRP A 42 9.18 0.64 -2.50
CA TRP A 42 8.60 1.50 -1.48
C TRP A 42 7.49 2.39 -2.07
N ILE A 43 6.73 3.04 -1.19
CA ILE A 43 5.77 4.11 -1.53
C ILE A 43 6.05 5.34 -0.65
N MET A 44 6.26 6.49 -1.28
CA MET A 44 6.29 7.80 -0.61
C MET A 44 4.94 8.48 -0.85
N LEU A 45 4.23 8.83 0.22
CA LEU A 45 2.86 9.34 0.17
C LEU A 45 2.77 10.75 0.75
N HIS A 46 2.75 11.73 -0.15
CA HIS A 46 2.48 13.14 0.15
C HIS A 46 1.04 13.55 -0.18
N GLY A 47 0.42 12.88 -1.15
CA GLY A 47 -0.97 13.07 -1.56
C GLY A 47 -1.88 11.98 -0.98
N GLU A 48 -2.70 11.35 -1.82
CA GLU A 48 -3.72 10.39 -1.38
C GLU A 48 -3.55 9.02 -2.07
N LEU A 49 -3.54 7.95 -1.28
CA LEU A 49 -3.66 6.57 -1.75
C LEU A 49 -4.94 5.95 -1.18
N THR A 50 -5.85 5.57 -2.07
CA THR A 50 -7.18 5.10 -1.70
C THR A 50 -7.49 3.72 -2.26
N ILE A 51 -7.85 2.81 -1.36
CA ILE A 51 -8.36 1.46 -1.64
C ILE A 51 -9.68 1.33 -0.88
N GLY A 52 -10.78 1.66 -1.57
CA GLY A 52 -12.12 1.76 -0.98
C GLY A 52 -12.32 3.00 -0.10
N THR A 53 -13.57 3.26 0.25
CA THR A 53 -13.98 4.33 1.18
C THR A 53 -14.93 3.78 2.25
N PRO A 54 -15.24 4.55 3.32
CA PRO A 54 -16.23 4.11 4.31
C PRO A 54 -17.59 3.75 3.71
N ASP A 55 -18.08 4.55 2.75
CA ASP A 55 -19.39 4.35 2.10
C ASP A 55 -19.35 3.30 0.99
N ARG A 56 -18.15 3.06 0.41
CA ARG A 56 -17.92 2.11 -0.68
C ARG A 56 -16.66 1.28 -0.38
N PRO A 57 -16.75 0.29 0.53
CA PRO A 57 -15.62 -0.58 0.83
C PRO A 57 -15.15 -1.33 -0.41
N HIS A 58 -13.83 -1.51 -0.54
CA HIS A 58 -13.22 -2.28 -1.60
C HIS A 58 -13.56 -3.77 -1.44
N THR A 59 -14.08 -4.37 -2.51
CA THR A 59 -14.58 -5.75 -2.54
C THR A 59 -13.68 -6.70 -3.30
N ARG A 60 -12.86 -6.19 -4.22
CA ARG A 60 -11.82 -6.93 -4.93
C ARG A 60 -10.55 -7.06 -4.10
N LYS A 61 -9.63 -7.90 -4.57
CA LYS A 61 -8.35 -8.09 -3.90
C LYS A 61 -7.34 -7.08 -4.42
N ALA A 62 -6.99 -6.09 -3.60
CA ALA A 62 -5.82 -5.24 -3.79
C ALA A 62 -4.62 -5.79 -2.99
N THR A 63 -3.54 -6.16 -3.68
CA THR A 63 -2.30 -6.63 -3.06
C THR A 63 -1.18 -5.64 -3.34
N ILE A 64 -0.57 -5.10 -2.30
CA ILE A 64 0.68 -4.33 -2.41
C ILE A 64 1.82 -5.21 -1.89
N THR A 65 2.82 -5.47 -2.73
CA THR A 65 4.00 -6.26 -2.39
C THR A 65 5.23 -5.35 -2.37
N PHE A 66 5.87 -5.28 -1.21
CA PHE A 66 7.14 -4.58 -1.05
C PHE A 66 8.31 -5.53 -1.28
N THR A 67 9.09 -5.28 -2.33
CA THR A 67 10.11 -6.22 -2.84
C THR A 67 11.46 -6.10 -2.16
N ASP A 68 11.95 -4.88 -1.93
CA ASP A 68 13.27 -4.59 -1.35
C ASP A 68 14.39 -5.42 -2.00
N HIS A 69 14.43 -5.34 -3.33
CA HIS A 69 15.54 -5.86 -4.11
C HIS A 69 16.80 -4.99 -3.97
N VAL A 70 16.64 -3.72 -3.58
CA VAL A 70 17.76 -2.84 -3.28
C VAL A 70 17.83 -2.57 -1.77
N GLN A 71 18.69 -3.34 -1.11
CA GLN A 71 18.84 -3.31 0.34
C GLN A 71 19.68 -2.12 0.81
N GLY A 72 19.27 -1.50 1.91
CA GLY A 72 19.98 -0.41 2.58
C GLY A 72 19.84 0.93 1.90
N GLU A 73 18.81 1.14 1.07
CA GLU A 73 18.55 2.44 0.46
C GLU A 73 18.08 3.46 1.50
N ASP A 74 18.71 4.63 1.56
CA ASP A 74 18.25 5.72 2.42
C ASP A 74 17.23 6.61 1.70
N VAL A 75 16.14 6.01 1.22
CA VAL A 75 15.05 6.75 0.53
C VAL A 75 14.19 7.53 1.52
N MET A 76 14.19 7.07 2.76
CA MET A 76 13.23 7.39 3.79
C MET A 76 13.89 8.08 5.00
N ALA A 77 15.05 8.72 4.78
CA ALA A 77 15.82 9.46 5.80
C ALA A 77 15.97 8.68 7.13
N GLY A 78 16.37 7.41 7.04
CA GLY A 78 16.58 6.51 8.16
C GLY A 78 15.34 5.76 8.68
N MET A 79 14.16 5.90 8.06
CA MET A 79 12.96 5.16 8.47
C MET A 79 12.83 3.76 7.84
N GLY A 80 13.80 3.35 7.01
CA GLY A 80 13.84 2.06 6.32
C GLY A 80 13.44 2.16 4.85
N ASP A 81 13.90 1.22 4.02
CA ASP A 81 13.77 1.18 2.56
C ASP A 81 12.52 0.44 2.06
N ARG A 82 11.73 -0.15 2.97
CA ARG A 82 10.62 -1.03 2.63
C ARG A 82 9.33 -0.63 3.35
N GLY A 83 8.35 -0.14 2.60
CA GLY A 83 6.99 0.12 3.10
C GLY A 83 6.33 1.36 2.51
N ILE A 84 5.30 1.85 3.22
CA ILE A 84 4.60 3.09 2.91
C ILE A 84 5.06 4.16 3.91
N MET A 85 5.73 5.18 3.40
CA MET A 85 6.01 6.39 4.17
C MET A 85 4.95 7.43 3.90
N ILE A 86 4.34 7.95 4.95
CA ILE A 86 3.33 9.00 4.86
C ILE A 86 3.94 10.29 5.39
N SER A 87 4.07 11.29 4.51
CA SER A 87 4.60 12.61 4.84
C SER A 87 3.64 13.68 4.34
N GLY A 88 2.68 14.04 5.19
CA GLY A 88 1.60 14.99 4.87
C GLY A 88 0.43 14.41 4.05
N GLY A 89 0.53 13.16 3.59
CA GLY A 89 -0.51 12.49 2.81
C GLY A 89 -1.56 11.73 3.62
N THR A 90 -2.49 11.10 2.91
CA THR A 90 -3.59 10.29 3.47
C THR A 90 -3.63 8.90 2.84
N LEU A 91 -3.61 7.87 3.70
CA LEU A 91 -3.78 6.47 3.32
C LEU A 91 -5.18 5.99 3.73
N ASN A 92 -6.03 5.72 2.75
CA ASN A 92 -7.39 5.20 2.96
C ASN A 92 -7.44 3.72 2.56
N LEU A 93 -7.64 2.84 3.54
CA LEU A 93 -7.76 1.39 3.33
C LEU A 93 -9.08 0.91 3.95
N HIS A 94 -10.13 0.83 3.13
CA HIS A 94 -11.45 0.39 3.54
C HIS A 94 -11.84 -0.87 2.78
N GLY A 95 -11.74 -2.02 3.44
CA GLY A 95 -12.18 -3.31 2.92
C GLY A 95 -13.41 -3.84 3.65
N ASN A 96 -13.67 -5.13 3.51
CA ASN A 96 -14.82 -5.82 4.11
C ASN A 96 -14.66 -6.18 5.60
N ARG A 97 -13.65 -5.65 6.30
CA ARG A 97 -13.44 -5.94 7.72
C ARG A 97 -14.24 -4.98 8.60
N THR A 98 -14.96 -5.54 9.56
CA THR A 98 -15.80 -4.81 10.52
C THR A 98 -15.04 -4.28 11.73
N HIS A 99 -13.84 -4.79 12.00
CA HIS A 99 -13.05 -4.44 13.16
C HIS A 99 -11.68 -3.88 12.76
N THR A 100 -11.25 -2.83 13.46
CA THR A 100 -9.93 -2.19 13.31
C THR A 100 -8.81 -2.94 14.03
N TRP A 101 -9.16 -3.96 14.81
CA TRP A 101 -8.24 -4.79 15.59
C TRP A 101 -8.36 -6.24 15.15
N THR A 102 -7.28 -6.99 15.35
CA THR A 102 -7.21 -8.43 15.07
C THR A 102 -6.89 -9.16 16.37
N LYS A 103 -7.71 -10.15 16.75
CA LYS A 103 -7.40 -11.03 17.86
C LYS A 103 -6.51 -12.16 17.36
N LEU A 104 -5.47 -12.50 18.08
CA LEU A 104 -4.75 -13.74 17.81
C LEU A 104 -5.54 -14.93 18.40
N ALA A 105 -5.83 -15.93 17.58
CA ALA A 105 -6.40 -17.20 18.04
C ALA A 105 -5.39 -18.03 18.85
N LYS A 106 -4.09 -17.78 18.63
CA LYS A 106 -2.97 -18.45 19.30
C LYS A 106 -1.76 -17.53 19.41
N THR A 107 -0.91 -17.74 20.42
CA THR A 107 0.37 -17.02 20.56
C THR A 107 1.25 -17.22 19.33
N ALA A 108 1.64 -16.12 18.68
CA ALA A 108 2.68 -16.11 17.65
C ALA A 108 4.06 -16.15 18.33
N ASN A 109 4.66 -17.34 18.40
CA ASN A 109 5.98 -17.53 18.99
C ASN A 109 7.07 -16.83 18.14
N ARG A 110 8.23 -16.55 18.74
CA ARG A 110 9.40 -16.01 18.03
C ARG A 110 9.69 -16.80 16.76
N GLY A 111 9.81 -16.12 15.63
CA GLY A 111 10.08 -16.73 14.31
C GLY A 111 8.82 -17.18 13.56
N ALA A 112 7.62 -17.00 14.12
CA ALA A 112 6.38 -17.24 13.37
C ALA A 112 6.31 -16.31 12.14
N THR A 113 6.05 -16.91 10.98
CA THR A 113 5.87 -16.19 9.70
C THR A 113 4.39 -15.99 9.36
N GLN A 114 3.49 -16.41 10.25
CA GLN A 114 2.05 -16.28 10.11
C GLN A 114 1.41 -16.05 11.49
N ILE A 115 0.30 -15.32 11.50
CA ILE A 115 -0.60 -15.18 12.64
C ILE A 115 -1.90 -15.93 12.38
N GLU A 116 -2.42 -16.59 13.41
CA GLU A 116 -3.76 -17.20 13.42
C GLU A 116 -4.73 -16.21 14.05
N VAL A 117 -5.83 -15.90 13.36
CA VAL A 117 -6.75 -14.79 13.69
C VAL A 117 -8.21 -15.21 13.67
#